data_AF-A0A0S7YLF4-F1
#
_entry.id   AF-A0A0S7YLF4-F1
#
_cell.length_a   1.000
_cell.length_b   1.000
_cell.length_c   1.000
_cell.angle_alpha   90.00
_cell.angle_beta   90.00
_cell.angle_gamma   90.00
#
_symmetry.space_group_name_H-M   'P 1'
#
loop_
_entity.id
_entity.type
_entity.pdbx_description
1 polymer ?
#
loop_
_entity_poly.entity_id
_entity_poly.type
_entity_poly.pdbx_seq_one_letter_code
_entity_poly.pdbx_strand_id
1 'polypeptide(L)'
;MKELAKKKDQCGGDTFVRKSRLANIYHCCTHKSGSQWLRQIFNDPIVFQHCGLRQYAYADYLPDKMDDRKVKDRCFHHRFPNGAIVSPLYITYDNFTKIPKNLPYKTLFIQRDPRDLITSYYFSMKFSHSDFAPVKARRQKLQELDTTEGLIFCMDHLMHTGTFDVLKSWNKADDETVLVLRYEDLIDTRSHHFFKLLFDHCEINVTEHSLHDLLKRYEFKTLSDGRVQGQENIYHHYRKGIAGDWKNYFTEETVKTFKAKTKRLIIDLSYEKDENW
;
A
#
# COMPACT_ATOMS: atom_id res chain seq x y z
N MET A 1 -29.27 -2.58 -45.80
CA MET A 1 -27.80 -2.80 -45.71
C MET A 1 -26.98 -1.61 -46.26
N LYS A 2 -27.36 -0.35 -45.97
CA LYS A 2 -26.51 0.84 -46.24
C LYS A 2 -26.89 2.08 -45.40
N GLU A 3 -27.53 1.89 -44.24
CA GLU A 3 -28.04 2.99 -43.41
C GLU A 3 -27.79 2.81 -41.90
N LEU A 4 -26.66 2.19 -41.53
CA LEU A 4 -26.24 2.01 -40.13
C LEU A 4 -24.76 2.33 -39.90
N ALA A 5 -24.11 3.06 -40.82
CA ALA A 5 -22.68 3.34 -40.79
C ALA A 5 -22.32 4.85 -40.72
N LYS A 6 -23.19 5.69 -40.13
CA LYS A 6 -22.95 7.14 -40.01
C LYS A 6 -23.24 7.74 -38.61
N LYS A 7 -23.07 6.95 -37.54
CA LYS A 7 -23.11 7.46 -36.16
C LYS A 7 -21.99 6.84 -35.30
N LYS A 8 -20.73 7.00 -35.72
CA LYS A 8 -19.57 6.65 -34.87
C LYS A 8 -18.37 7.60 -34.93
N ASP A 9 -18.51 8.80 -35.51
CA ASP A 9 -17.40 9.77 -35.62
C ASP A 9 -17.71 11.14 -35.02
N GLN A 10 -18.39 11.19 -33.88
CA GLN A 10 -18.50 12.42 -33.07
C GLN A 10 -18.37 12.12 -31.57
N CYS A 11 -17.19 11.68 -31.17
CA CYS A 11 -16.67 11.93 -29.81
C CYS A 11 -15.13 11.69 -29.76
N GLY A 12 -14.43 12.05 -30.84
CA GLY A 12 -12.97 12.13 -30.85
C GLY A 12 -12.54 13.46 -30.24
N GLY A 13 -12.80 13.66 -28.95
CA GLY A 13 -12.08 14.68 -28.21
C GLY A 13 -10.68 14.14 -27.99
N ASP A 14 -9.66 14.78 -28.57
CA ASP A 14 -8.28 14.59 -28.12
C ASP A 14 -8.26 14.85 -26.60
N THR A 15 -8.33 13.79 -25.80
CA THR A 15 -8.20 13.92 -24.34
C THR A 15 -6.76 14.34 -24.08
N PHE A 16 -6.58 15.65 -23.90
CA PHE A 16 -5.29 16.24 -23.60
C PHE A 16 -4.70 15.56 -22.36
N VAL A 17 -3.58 14.87 -22.55
CA VAL A 17 -2.84 14.25 -21.45
C VAL A 17 -1.83 15.28 -20.95
N ARG A 18 -2.00 15.73 -19.71
CA ARG A 18 -1.00 16.56 -19.03
C ARG A 18 0.25 15.73 -18.81
N LYS A 19 1.41 16.29 -19.13
CA LYS A 19 2.71 15.67 -18.83
C LYS A 19 3.29 16.31 -17.57
N SER A 20 3.48 15.52 -16.53
CA SER A 20 4.27 15.90 -15.36
C SER A 20 5.72 16.14 -15.78
N ARG A 21 6.43 17.01 -15.04
CA ARG A 21 7.89 17.13 -15.19
C ARG A 21 8.63 15.93 -14.58
N LEU A 22 7.97 15.18 -13.70
CA LEU A 22 8.53 14.02 -13.04
C LEU A 22 8.77 12.90 -14.05
N ALA A 23 9.98 12.37 -14.08
CA ALA A 23 10.30 11.15 -14.80
C ALA A 23 9.67 9.93 -14.13
N ASN A 24 9.66 9.90 -12.79
CA ASN A 24 9.08 8.81 -12.02
C ASN A 24 8.39 9.26 -10.72
N ILE A 25 7.41 8.48 -10.31
CA ILE A 25 6.89 8.46 -8.94
C ILE A 25 7.18 7.09 -8.35
N TYR A 26 7.67 7.02 -7.11
CA TYR A 26 7.89 5.78 -6.38
C TYR A 26 6.89 5.67 -5.24
N HIS A 27 6.02 4.66 -5.28
CA HIS A 27 5.14 4.33 -4.18
C HIS A 27 5.75 3.19 -3.36
N CYS A 28 6.45 3.56 -2.30
CA CYS A 28 7.05 2.67 -1.32
C CYS A 28 6.07 2.40 -0.17
N CYS A 29 6.05 1.16 0.32
CA CYS A 29 5.16 0.77 1.42
C CYS A 29 5.57 -0.59 2.00
N THR A 30 4.86 -1.05 3.04
CA THR A 30 4.92 -2.45 3.50
C THR A 30 3.77 -3.27 2.92
N HIS A 31 3.87 -4.59 2.96
CA HIS A 31 2.68 -5.42 2.76
C HIS A 31 1.60 -5.04 3.78
N LYS A 32 0.32 -5.08 3.37
CA LYS A 32 -0.85 -4.78 4.21
C LYS A 32 -1.04 -3.30 4.62
N SER A 33 -0.36 -2.36 3.97
CA SER A 33 -0.52 -0.90 4.16
C SER A 33 -1.43 -0.23 3.11
N GLY A 34 -2.32 -0.98 2.45
CA GLY A 34 -3.17 -0.45 1.36
C GLY A 34 -2.48 -0.42 -0.02
N SER A 35 -1.38 -1.17 -0.19
CA SER A 35 -0.58 -1.16 -1.42
C SER A 35 -1.36 -1.46 -2.71
N GLN A 36 -2.24 -2.46 -2.70
CA GLN A 36 -3.08 -2.80 -3.86
C GLN A 36 -4.19 -1.79 -4.12
N TRP A 37 -4.69 -1.14 -3.07
CA TRP A 37 -5.69 -0.09 -3.19
C TRP A 37 -5.10 1.15 -3.89
N LEU A 38 -3.95 1.63 -3.43
CA LEU A 38 -3.23 2.72 -4.08
C LEU A 38 -2.74 2.35 -5.49
N ARG A 39 -2.33 1.10 -5.72
CA ARG A 39 -2.02 0.62 -7.08
C ARG A 39 -3.21 0.79 -8.02
N GLN A 40 -4.43 0.48 -7.58
CA GLN A 40 -5.64 0.66 -8.38
C GLN A 40 -5.93 2.14 -8.66
N ILE A 41 -5.81 3.01 -7.64
CA ILE A 41 -5.97 4.46 -7.81
C ILE A 41 -4.97 5.00 -8.84
N PHE A 42 -3.68 4.66 -8.71
CA PHE A 42 -2.64 5.11 -9.66
C PHE A 42 -2.80 4.54 -11.07
N ASN A 43 -3.54 3.45 -11.24
CA ASN A 43 -3.85 2.85 -12.53
C ASN A 43 -5.16 3.39 -13.14
N ASP A 44 -5.90 4.25 -12.44
CA ASP A 44 -7.11 4.88 -12.97
C ASP A 44 -6.75 5.81 -14.15
N PRO A 45 -7.52 5.79 -15.25
CA PRO A 45 -7.26 6.64 -16.42
C PRO A 45 -7.15 8.14 -16.10
N ILE A 46 -7.87 8.65 -15.09
CA ILE A 46 -7.77 10.05 -14.65
C ILE A 46 -6.34 10.37 -14.20
N VAL A 47 -5.68 9.47 -13.47
CA VAL A 47 -4.30 9.72 -13.04
C VAL A 47 -3.39 9.86 -14.25
N PHE A 48 -3.48 8.97 -15.23
CA PHE A 48 -2.71 9.07 -16.46
C PHE A 48 -3.02 10.36 -17.24
N GLN A 49 -4.29 10.74 -17.37
CA GLN A 49 -4.68 11.99 -18.04
C GLN A 49 -4.09 13.24 -17.38
N HIS A 50 -3.91 13.22 -16.06
CA HIS A 50 -3.49 14.39 -15.28
C HIS A 50 -1.98 14.44 -14.95
N CYS A 51 -1.21 13.40 -15.26
CA CYS A 51 0.26 13.43 -15.09
C CYS A 51 1.07 12.77 -16.22
N GLY A 52 0.44 11.97 -17.08
CA GLY A 52 1.10 11.29 -18.21
C GLY A 52 1.99 10.12 -17.80
N LEU A 53 2.00 9.74 -16.52
CA LEU A 53 2.78 8.63 -16.00
C LEU A 53 1.93 7.36 -15.92
N ARG A 54 2.50 6.22 -16.28
CA ARG A 54 1.81 4.92 -16.27
C ARG A 54 2.14 4.14 -15.01
N GLN A 55 1.15 3.48 -14.42
CA GLN A 55 1.38 2.54 -13.33
C GLN A 55 2.29 1.39 -13.81
N TYR A 56 3.35 1.12 -13.04
CA TYR A 56 4.32 0.07 -13.31
C TYR A 56 4.53 -0.77 -12.05
N ALA A 57 4.17 -2.04 -12.09
CA ALA A 57 4.42 -3.01 -11.02
C ALA A 57 5.57 -3.92 -11.44
N TYR A 58 6.74 -3.76 -10.82
CA TYR A 58 7.92 -4.55 -11.16
C TYR A 58 7.70 -6.06 -11.02
N ALA A 59 6.88 -6.46 -10.04
CA ALA A 59 6.55 -7.86 -9.79
C ALA A 59 5.89 -8.52 -11.00
N ASP A 60 5.16 -7.78 -11.84
CA ASP A 60 4.51 -8.33 -13.04
C ASP A 60 5.52 -8.83 -14.09
N TYR A 61 6.79 -8.44 -13.97
CA TYR A 61 7.90 -8.81 -14.85
C TYR A 61 8.83 -9.86 -14.24
N LEU A 62 8.55 -10.34 -13.03
CA LEU A 62 9.29 -11.43 -12.40
C LEU A 62 8.72 -12.80 -12.82
N PRO A 63 9.52 -13.88 -12.75
CA PRO A 63 9.00 -15.24 -12.80
C PRO A 63 7.86 -15.42 -11.79
N ASP A 64 6.79 -16.09 -12.22
CA ASP A 64 5.57 -16.33 -11.43
C ASP A 64 4.87 -15.07 -10.87
N LYS A 65 5.28 -13.88 -11.34
CA LYS A 65 4.83 -12.57 -10.86
C LYS A 65 5.05 -12.34 -9.35
N MET A 66 6.11 -12.94 -8.81
CA MET A 66 6.40 -12.94 -7.38
C MET A 66 7.86 -12.58 -7.08
N ASP A 67 8.07 -11.79 -6.02
CA ASP A 67 9.40 -11.49 -5.47
C ASP A 67 9.59 -12.29 -4.17
N ASP A 68 10.31 -13.40 -4.27
CA ASP A 68 10.56 -14.35 -3.19
C ASP A 68 11.61 -13.85 -2.17
N ARG A 69 12.38 -12.83 -2.53
CA ARG A 69 13.33 -12.17 -1.62
C ARG A 69 12.59 -11.58 -0.43
N LYS A 70 13.20 -11.71 0.75
CA LYS A 70 12.74 -11.01 1.95
C LYS A 70 12.74 -9.51 1.67
N VAL A 71 11.75 -8.80 2.21
CA VAL A 71 11.55 -7.38 1.91
C VAL A 71 12.80 -6.55 2.27
N LYS A 72 13.47 -6.90 3.37
CA LYS A 72 14.74 -6.26 3.77
C LYS A 72 15.92 -6.49 2.83
N ASP A 73 15.89 -7.57 2.04
CA ASP A 73 16.97 -7.95 1.13
C ASP A 73 16.71 -7.45 -0.31
N ARG A 74 15.55 -6.84 -0.57
CA ARG A 74 15.20 -6.34 -1.91
C ARG A 74 16.09 -5.16 -2.28
N CYS A 75 16.75 -5.28 -3.42
CA CYS A 75 17.55 -4.25 -4.07
C CYS A 75 17.26 -4.21 -5.58
N PHE A 76 17.53 -3.06 -6.20
CA PHE A 76 17.37 -2.86 -7.65
C PHE A 76 18.59 -2.10 -8.17
N HIS A 77 19.27 -2.69 -9.16
CA HIS A 77 20.52 -2.16 -9.72
C HIS A 77 20.35 -1.45 -11.05
N HIS A 78 19.12 -1.42 -11.58
CA HIS A 78 18.77 -0.76 -12.84
C HIS A 78 17.67 0.27 -12.59
N ARG A 79 17.63 1.27 -13.48
CA ARG A 79 16.54 2.25 -13.49
C ARG A 79 15.24 1.56 -13.85
N PHE A 80 14.16 1.94 -13.17
CA PHE A 80 12.83 1.62 -13.66
C PHE A 80 12.52 2.40 -14.95
N PRO A 81 11.53 1.96 -15.75
CA PRO A 81 11.14 2.66 -16.97
C PRO A 81 10.83 4.14 -16.71
N ASN A 82 11.23 4.99 -17.65
CA ASN A 82 10.87 6.40 -17.62
C ASN A 82 9.35 6.57 -17.83
N GLY A 83 8.76 7.62 -17.26
CA GLY A 83 7.33 7.90 -17.38
C GLY A 83 6.45 6.97 -16.53
N ALA A 84 6.96 6.49 -15.40
CA ALA A 84 6.29 5.44 -14.61
C ALA A 84 6.00 5.85 -13.15
N ILE A 85 4.82 5.44 -12.67
CA ILE A 85 4.46 5.34 -11.26
C ILE A 85 4.82 3.92 -10.79
N VAL A 86 5.99 3.76 -10.19
CA VAL A 86 6.48 2.46 -9.69
C VAL A 86 5.72 2.11 -8.42
N SER A 87 4.77 1.18 -8.51
CA SER A 87 3.81 0.90 -7.45
C SER A 87 3.33 -0.56 -7.47
N PRO A 88 3.32 -1.28 -6.34
CA PRO A 88 4.00 -0.96 -5.09
C PRO A 88 5.48 -1.36 -5.11
N LEU A 89 6.31 -0.66 -4.34
CA LEU A 89 7.70 -1.02 -4.07
C LEU A 89 7.88 -1.33 -2.58
N TYR A 90 8.02 -2.60 -2.23
CA TYR A 90 8.31 -2.99 -0.84
C TYR A 90 9.83 -3.07 -0.66
N ILE A 91 10.40 -2.10 0.03
CA ILE A 91 11.86 -1.93 0.14
C ILE A 91 12.22 -1.10 1.37
N THR A 92 13.41 -1.32 1.94
CA THR A 92 13.97 -0.44 2.98
C THR A 92 14.42 0.88 2.37
N TYR A 93 14.45 1.94 3.18
CA TYR A 93 14.92 3.25 2.74
C TYR A 93 16.37 3.20 2.24
N ASP A 94 17.25 2.48 2.95
CA ASP A 94 18.66 2.34 2.59
C ASP A 94 18.87 1.65 1.23
N ASN A 95 18.00 0.71 0.85
CA ASN A 95 18.07 0.08 -0.47
C ASN A 95 17.36 0.92 -1.53
N PHE A 96 16.32 1.66 -1.16
CA PHE A 96 15.65 2.61 -2.05
C PHE A 96 16.60 3.72 -2.53
N THR A 97 17.39 4.32 -1.62
CA THR A 97 18.33 5.39 -1.97
C THR A 97 19.39 4.92 -2.98
N LYS A 98 19.79 3.65 -2.92
CA LYS A 98 20.77 3.02 -3.84
C LYS A 98 20.25 2.74 -5.25
N ILE A 99 18.93 2.76 -5.47
CA ILE A 99 18.36 2.54 -6.80
C ILE A 99 18.79 3.71 -7.70
N PRO A 100 19.39 3.46 -8.89
CA PRO A 100 19.58 4.51 -9.87
C PRO A 100 18.22 5.00 -10.37
N LYS A 101 17.98 6.32 -10.36
CA LYS A 101 16.67 6.92 -10.68
C LYS A 101 16.73 7.76 -11.95
N ASN A 102 15.60 7.88 -12.65
CA ASN A 102 15.41 8.95 -13.62
C ASN A 102 15.00 10.22 -12.86
N LEU A 103 15.54 11.36 -13.24
CA LEU A 103 15.29 12.65 -12.58
C LEU A 103 14.41 13.54 -13.47
N PRO A 104 13.55 14.40 -12.87
CA PRO A 104 13.23 14.46 -11.44
C PRO A 104 12.27 13.32 -11.02
N TYR A 105 12.26 12.96 -9.74
CA TYR A 105 11.31 11.99 -9.18
C TYR A 105 10.73 12.46 -7.85
N LYS A 106 9.60 11.88 -7.47
CA LYS A 106 9.01 12.00 -6.13
C LYS A 106 8.68 10.62 -5.58
N THR A 107 8.62 10.54 -4.26
CA THR A 107 8.48 9.30 -3.51
C THR A 107 7.40 9.45 -2.46
N LEU A 108 6.57 8.43 -2.34
CA LEU A 108 5.59 8.27 -1.28
C LEU A 108 5.99 7.06 -0.45
N PHE A 109 6.02 7.23 0.87
CA PHE A 109 6.04 6.08 1.77
C PHE A 109 4.75 6.01 2.56
N ILE A 110 4.00 4.92 2.36
CA ILE A 110 2.78 4.67 3.12
C ILE A 110 3.11 3.74 4.27
N GLN A 111 3.15 4.30 5.47
CA GLN A 111 3.26 3.56 6.72
C GLN A 111 1.88 3.15 7.23
N ARG A 112 1.83 2.14 8.09
CA ARG A 112 0.62 1.73 8.81
C ARG A 112 1.03 1.24 10.20
N ASP A 113 0.16 1.37 11.18
CA ASP A 113 0.40 0.87 12.54
C ASP A 113 0.86 -0.61 12.45
N PRO A 114 2.09 -0.93 12.93
CA PRO A 114 2.59 -2.30 12.97
C PRO A 114 1.61 -3.32 13.57
N ARG A 115 0.81 -2.92 14.55
CA ARG A 115 -0.17 -3.78 15.22
C ARG A 115 -1.35 -4.12 14.30
N ASP A 116 -1.84 -3.14 13.55
CA ASP A 116 -2.85 -3.38 12.51
C ASP A 116 -2.28 -4.14 11.30
N LEU A 117 -1.00 -3.94 10.98
CA LEU A 117 -0.31 -4.72 9.95
C LEU A 117 -0.30 -6.21 10.30
N ILE A 118 0.06 -6.56 11.54
CA ILE A 118 0.06 -7.94 12.05
C ILE A 118 -1.36 -8.52 11.99
N THR A 119 -2.34 -7.79 12.53
CA THR A 119 -3.75 -8.22 12.53
C THR A 119 -4.27 -8.43 11.10
N SER A 120 -4.00 -7.50 10.19
CA SER A 120 -4.37 -7.62 8.79
C SER A 120 -3.66 -8.79 8.10
N TYR A 121 -2.39 -9.04 8.43
CA TYR A 121 -1.62 -10.16 7.88
C TYR A 121 -2.16 -11.51 8.35
N TYR A 122 -2.48 -11.65 9.65
CA TYR A 122 -3.07 -12.85 10.23
C TYR A 122 -4.35 -13.27 9.49
N PHE A 123 -5.34 -12.38 9.41
CA PHE A 123 -6.60 -12.70 8.72
C PHE A 123 -6.38 -12.98 7.23
N SER A 124 -5.48 -12.23 6.59
CA SER A 124 -5.17 -12.44 5.18
C SER A 124 -4.59 -13.82 4.94
N MET A 125 -3.58 -14.25 5.71
CA MET A 125 -2.97 -15.56 5.55
C MET A 125 -3.92 -16.70 5.92
N LYS A 126 -4.69 -16.51 7.01
CA LYS A 126 -5.59 -17.55 7.52
C LYS A 126 -6.82 -17.76 6.63
N PHE A 127 -7.34 -16.73 5.96
CA PHE A 127 -8.65 -16.80 5.32
C PHE A 127 -8.71 -16.34 3.86
N SER A 128 -8.02 -15.26 3.47
CA SER A 128 -8.40 -14.52 2.25
C SER A 128 -7.32 -14.39 1.17
N HIS A 129 -6.05 -14.69 1.47
CA HIS A 129 -4.97 -14.55 0.48
C HIS A 129 -5.07 -15.65 -0.57
N SER A 130 -4.74 -15.36 -1.83
CA SER A 130 -4.73 -16.36 -2.90
C SER A 130 -3.84 -17.57 -2.58
N ASP A 131 -4.28 -18.74 -3.03
CA ASP A 131 -3.68 -20.04 -2.75
C ASP A 131 -2.49 -20.33 -3.65
N PHE A 132 -1.29 -20.29 -3.08
CA PHE A 132 -0.08 -20.83 -3.68
C PHE A 132 0.79 -21.46 -2.59
N ALA A 133 1.76 -22.30 -2.96
CA ALA A 133 2.39 -23.26 -2.03
C ALA A 133 2.88 -22.65 -0.69
N PRO A 134 3.70 -21.57 -0.68
CA PRO A 134 4.07 -20.88 0.56
C PRO A 134 2.90 -20.36 1.41
N VAL A 135 1.80 -19.91 0.81
CA VAL A 135 0.61 -19.43 1.55
C VAL A 135 -0.19 -20.61 2.09
N LYS A 136 -0.32 -21.72 1.35
CA LYS A 136 -1.03 -22.92 1.80
C LYS A 136 -0.42 -23.49 3.09
N ALA A 137 0.90 -23.66 3.13
CA ALA A 137 1.59 -24.17 4.32
C ALA A 137 1.37 -23.26 5.55
N ARG A 138 1.46 -21.94 5.37
CA ARG A 138 1.19 -20.98 6.46
C ARG A 138 -0.27 -20.99 6.89
N ARG A 139 -1.21 -21.11 5.95
CA ARG A 139 -2.63 -21.18 6.27
C ARG A 139 -2.95 -22.41 7.08
N GLN A 140 -2.47 -23.59 6.67
CA GLN A 140 -2.64 -24.83 7.42
C GLN A 140 -2.13 -24.65 8.85
N LYS A 141 -0.93 -24.07 9.01
CA LYS A 141 -0.41 -23.80 10.34
C LYS A 141 -1.28 -22.85 11.15
N LEU A 142 -1.74 -21.75 10.56
CA LEU A 142 -2.61 -20.77 11.21
C LEU A 142 -4.01 -21.30 11.55
N GLN A 143 -4.48 -22.34 10.86
CA GLN A 143 -5.75 -23.00 11.16
C GLN A 143 -5.67 -23.87 12.42
N GLU A 144 -4.48 -24.39 12.75
CA GLU A 144 -4.23 -25.15 13.98
C GLU A 144 -4.05 -24.25 15.22
N LEU A 145 -3.61 -23.02 15.01
CA LEU A 145 -3.31 -22.06 16.08
C LEU A 145 -4.55 -21.27 16.49
N ASP A 146 -4.62 -20.94 17.78
CA ASP A 146 -5.57 -19.94 18.24
C ASP A 146 -5.22 -18.54 17.73
N THR A 147 -6.01 -17.54 18.12
CA THR A 147 -5.78 -16.16 17.66
C THR A 147 -4.49 -15.56 18.21
N THR A 148 -4.18 -15.77 19.50
CA THR A 148 -2.98 -15.25 20.17
C THR A 148 -1.73 -15.87 19.54
N GLU A 149 -1.68 -17.20 19.48
CA GLU A 149 -0.56 -17.94 18.91
C GLU A 149 -0.37 -17.61 17.42
N GLY A 150 -1.47 -17.48 16.68
CA GLY A 150 -1.45 -17.14 15.26
C GLY A 150 -0.96 -15.72 14.99
N LEU A 151 -1.31 -14.75 15.84
CA LEU A 151 -0.76 -13.39 15.77
C LEU A 151 0.74 -13.40 16.05
N ILE A 152 1.20 -14.12 17.08
CA ILE A 152 2.63 -14.25 17.41
C ILE A 152 3.41 -14.90 16.26
N PHE A 153 2.88 -15.98 15.68
CA PHE A 153 3.46 -16.62 14.48
C PHE A 153 3.60 -15.63 13.32
N CYS A 154 2.59 -14.78 13.12
CA CYS A 154 2.61 -13.74 12.11
C CYS A 154 3.65 -12.64 12.42
N MET A 155 3.80 -12.24 13.69
CA MET A 155 4.87 -11.31 14.11
C MET A 155 6.26 -11.85 13.78
N ASP A 156 6.51 -13.13 14.07
CA ASP A 156 7.78 -13.78 13.76
C ASP A 156 8.07 -13.80 12.26
N HIS A 157 7.05 -14.10 11.46
CA HIS A 157 7.19 -14.07 10.02
C HIS A 157 7.50 -12.67 9.47
N LEU A 158 6.77 -11.65 9.95
CA LEU A 158 6.96 -10.26 9.52
C LEU A 158 8.33 -9.71 9.96
N MET A 159 8.81 -10.11 11.13
CA MET A 159 10.17 -9.80 11.59
C MET A 159 11.23 -10.50 10.72
N HIS A 160 11.06 -11.80 10.46
CA HIS A 160 11.99 -12.58 9.64
C HIS A 160 12.12 -12.03 8.21
N THR A 161 10.99 -11.66 7.59
CA THR A 161 10.94 -11.11 6.23
C THR A 161 11.31 -9.63 6.15
N GLY A 162 11.41 -8.95 7.30
CA GLY A 162 11.90 -7.57 7.40
C GLY A 162 10.86 -6.48 7.21
N THR A 163 9.58 -6.76 7.49
CA THR A 163 8.53 -5.73 7.45
C THR A 163 8.80 -4.62 8.48
N PHE A 164 9.25 -4.97 9.68
CA PHE A 164 9.62 -3.99 10.70
C PHE A 164 10.92 -3.24 10.36
N ASP A 165 11.86 -3.88 9.66
CA ASP A 165 13.07 -3.22 9.16
C ASP A 165 12.73 -2.13 8.14
N VAL A 166 11.76 -2.39 7.26
CA VAL A 166 11.24 -1.38 6.33
C VAL A 166 10.69 -0.18 7.10
N LEU A 167 9.72 -0.39 8.00
CA LEU A 167 9.13 0.71 8.78
C LEU A 167 10.19 1.52 9.53
N LYS A 168 11.13 0.83 10.19
CA LYS A 168 12.22 1.47 10.92
C LYS A 168 13.16 2.28 10.01
N SER A 169 13.48 1.76 8.82
CA SER A 169 14.39 2.43 7.88
C SER A 169 13.80 3.72 7.32
N TRP A 170 12.49 3.72 7.01
CA TRP A 170 11.80 4.88 6.46
C TRP A 170 11.53 5.98 7.48
N ASN A 171 11.60 5.68 8.78
CA ASN A 171 11.57 6.72 9.82
C ASN A 171 12.75 7.68 9.76
N LYS A 172 13.82 7.32 9.02
CA LYS A 172 15.00 8.16 8.80
C LYS A 172 14.92 8.96 7.50
N ALA A 173 13.82 8.86 6.75
CA ALA A 173 13.68 9.54 5.49
C ALA A 173 13.52 11.05 5.73
N ASP A 174 14.61 11.78 5.48
CA ASP A 174 14.68 13.23 5.55
C ASP A 174 15.18 13.75 4.20
N ASP A 175 14.28 13.76 3.22
CA ASP A 175 14.55 14.11 1.82
C ASP A 175 13.30 14.78 1.23
N GLU A 176 13.47 15.95 0.59
CA GLU A 176 12.37 16.73 0.00
C GLU A 176 11.62 16.00 -1.13
N THR A 177 12.21 14.94 -1.69
CA THR A 177 11.56 14.08 -2.68
C THR A 177 10.62 13.07 -2.03
N VAL A 178 10.68 12.88 -0.71
CA VAL A 178 9.91 11.89 0.03
C VAL A 178 8.75 12.55 0.79
N LEU A 179 7.56 11.99 0.65
CA LEU A 179 6.42 12.27 1.51
C LEU A 179 6.02 10.98 2.23
N VAL A 180 5.99 11.03 3.56
CA VAL A 180 5.55 9.91 4.41
C VAL A 180 4.12 10.18 4.88
N LEU A 181 3.20 9.26 4.59
CA LEU A 181 1.81 9.32 5.05
C LEU A 181 1.44 8.05 5.81
N ARG A 182 0.48 8.17 6.72
CA ARG A 182 -0.13 7.03 7.41
C ARG A 182 -1.31 6.50 6.62
N TYR A 183 -1.45 5.19 6.57
CA TYR A 183 -2.62 4.53 6.00
C TYR A 183 -3.90 4.99 6.70
N GLU A 184 -3.81 5.20 8.01
CA GLU A 184 -4.87 5.69 8.88
C GLU A 184 -5.40 7.05 8.44
N ASP A 185 -4.50 7.95 8.02
CA ASP A 185 -4.87 9.28 7.50
C ASP A 185 -5.59 9.19 6.15
N LEU A 186 -5.31 8.16 5.34
CA LEU A 186 -5.95 7.93 4.04
C LEU A 186 -7.35 7.31 4.14
N ILE A 187 -7.70 6.69 5.26
CA ILE A 187 -8.99 6.00 5.45
C ILE A 187 -9.95 6.70 6.41
N ASP A 188 -9.49 7.76 7.08
CA ASP A 188 -10.28 8.58 7.99
C ASP A 188 -11.10 9.65 7.22
N THR A 189 -11.93 10.38 7.95
CA THR A 189 -12.70 11.56 7.54
C THR A 189 -11.86 12.64 6.84
N ARG A 190 -10.56 12.73 7.13
CA ARG A 190 -9.61 13.65 6.48
C ARG A 190 -8.96 13.07 5.21
N SER A 191 -9.37 11.89 4.75
CA SER A 191 -8.81 11.20 3.58
C SER A 191 -8.66 12.11 2.36
N HIS A 192 -9.67 12.90 2.03
CA HIS A 192 -9.63 13.80 0.87
C HIS A 192 -8.45 14.79 0.94
N HIS A 193 -8.19 15.37 2.13
CA HIS A 193 -7.07 16.27 2.37
C HIS A 193 -5.73 15.57 2.15
N PHE A 194 -5.55 14.37 2.70
CA PHE A 194 -4.30 13.62 2.55
C PHE A 194 -4.06 13.11 1.14
N PHE A 195 -5.12 12.75 0.42
CA PHE A 195 -5.01 12.45 -1.01
C PHE A 195 -4.65 13.68 -1.83
N LYS A 196 -5.16 14.87 -1.48
CA LYS A 196 -4.74 16.12 -2.11
C LYS A 196 -3.25 16.39 -1.88
N LEU A 197 -2.77 16.25 -0.64
CA LEU A 197 -1.34 16.36 -0.32
C LEU A 197 -0.48 15.35 -1.11
N LEU A 198 -0.93 14.09 -1.20
CA LEU A 198 -0.27 13.05 -1.97
C LEU A 198 -0.17 13.41 -3.46
N PHE A 199 -1.28 13.85 -4.05
CA PHE A 199 -1.36 14.17 -5.48
C PHE A 199 -0.55 15.43 -5.81
N ASP A 200 -0.57 16.43 -4.94
CA ASP A 200 0.22 17.65 -5.09
C ASP A 200 1.73 17.35 -5.02
N HIS A 201 2.16 16.57 -4.04
CA HIS A 201 3.56 16.13 -3.92
C HIS A 201 4.03 15.37 -5.15
N CYS A 202 3.14 14.55 -5.74
CA CYS A 202 3.41 13.77 -6.93
C CYS A 202 3.11 14.50 -8.26
N GLU A 203 2.72 15.77 -8.22
CA GLU A 203 2.33 16.55 -9.40
C GLU A 203 1.28 15.86 -10.28
N ILE A 204 0.36 15.14 -9.65
CA ILE A 204 -0.82 14.56 -10.28
C ILE A 204 -1.93 15.60 -10.16
N ASN A 205 -2.07 16.43 -11.20
CA ASN A 205 -2.85 17.65 -11.11
C ASN A 205 -4.32 17.43 -11.50
N VAL A 206 -5.04 16.71 -10.66
CA VAL A 206 -6.49 16.51 -10.77
C VAL A 206 -7.26 17.73 -10.25
N THR A 207 -8.48 17.95 -10.76
CA THR A 207 -9.40 18.93 -10.15
C THR A 207 -9.99 18.38 -8.86
N GLU A 208 -10.50 19.24 -7.97
CA GLU A 208 -11.19 18.81 -6.74
C GLU A 208 -12.35 17.86 -7.04
N HIS A 209 -13.13 18.14 -8.08
CA HIS A 209 -14.23 17.29 -8.50
C HIS A 209 -13.74 15.92 -9.00
N SER A 210 -12.71 15.89 -9.84
CA SER A 210 -12.11 14.64 -10.33
C SER A 210 -11.49 13.82 -9.20
N LEU A 211 -10.88 14.47 -8.21
CA LEU A 211 -10.34 13.80 -7.03
C LEU A 211 -11.47 13.20 -6.20
N HIS A 212 -12.53 13.95 -5.92
CA HIS A 212 -13.70 13.45 -5.22
C HIS A 212 -14.28 12.19 -5.89
N ASP A 213 -14.52 12.25 -7.20
CA ASP A 213 -15.06 11.13 -7.97
C ASP A 213 -14.12 9.92 -7.99
N LEU A 214 -12.81 10.16 -8.11
CA LEU A 214 -11.79 9.12 -8.04
C LEU A 214 -11.84 8.42 -6.68
N LEU A 215 -11.81 9.18 -5.58
CA LEU A 215 -11.83 8.60 -4.24
C LEU A 215 -13.13 7.84 -3.96
N LYS A 216 -14.26 8.31 -4.48
CA LYS A 216 -15.55 7.60 -4.37
C LYS A 216 -15.55 6.25 -5.11
N ARG A 217 -14.92 6.15 -6.28
CA ARG A 217 -14.76 4.87 -6.99
C ARG A 217 -13.95 3.85 -6.20
N TYR A 218 -12.99 4.33 -5.42
CA TYR A 218 -12.07 3.50 -4.64
C TYR A 218 -12.33 3.57 -3.13
N GLU A 219 -13.49 4.02 -2.69
CA GLU A 219 -13.82 4.03 -1.27
C GLU A 219 -14.06 2.60 -0.76
N PHE A 220 -13.88 2.39 0.54
CA PHE A 220 -14.05 1.06 1.14
C PHE A 220 -15.40 0.45 0.78
N LYS A 221 -16.48 1.23 0.83
CA LYS A 221 -17.83 0.77 0.51
C LYS A 221 -17.93 0.17 -0.90
N THR A 222 -17.39 0.87 -1.89
CA THR A 222 -17.36 0.39 -3.28
C THR A 222 -16.50 -0.86 -3.43
N LEU A 223 -15.33 -0.87 -2.77
CA LEU A 223 -14.37 -1.97 -2.89
C LEU A 223 -14.69 -3.21 -2.04
N SER A 224 -15.69 -3.13 -1.16
CA SER A 224 -16.04 -4.19 -0.20
C SER A 224 -17.44 -4.77 -0.40
N ASP A 225 -17.96 -4.65 -1.62
CA ASP A 225 -19.30 -5.09 -2.03
C ASP A 225 -20.43 -4.39 -1.24
N GLY A 226 -20.26 -3.10 -0.99
CA GLY A 226 -21.26 -2.25 -0.34
C GLY A 226 -21.20 -2.19 1.19
N ARG A 227 -20.23 -2.88 1.82
CA ARG A 227 -20.08 -2.86 3.27
C ARG A 227 -19.62 -1.51 3.79
N VAL A 228 -20.12 -1.15 4.97
CA VAL A 228 -19.66 0.05 5.68
C VAL A 228 -18.35 -0.26 6.41
N GLN A 229 -17.44 0.71 6.51
CA GLN A 229 -16.23 0.57 7.32
C GLN A 229 -16.59 0.06 8.73
N GLY A 230 -15.82 -0.91 9.22
CA GLY A 230 -16.10 -1.58 10.50
C GLY A 230 -16.86 -2.90 10.36
N GLN A 231 -17.66 -3.09 9.29
CA GLN A 231 -18.31 -4.37 9.04
C GLN A 231 -17.29 -5.39 8.53
N GLU A 232 -17.09 -6.48 9.26
CA GLU A 232 -16.06 -7.46 8.93
C GLU A 232 -16.52 -8.50 7.88
N ASN A 233 -15.61 -8.84 6.98
CA ASN A 233 -15.65 -10.08 6.22
C ASN A 233 -14.23 -10.66 6.14
N ILE A 234 -13.97 -11.71 6.92
CA ILE A 234 -12.65 -12.33 7.05
C ILE A 234 -12.14 -12.98 5.74
N TYR A 235 -13.05 -13.36 4.84
CA TYR A 235 -12.70 -13.97 3.55
C TYR A 235 -12.40 -12.92 2.48
N HIS A 236 -12.53 -11.63 2.79
CA HIS A 236 -12.33 -10.54 1.84
C HIS A 236 -11.02 -9.78 2.07
N HIS A 237 -10.35 -9.39 0.98
CA HIS A 237 -9.12 -8.58 1.07
C HIS A 237 -9.36 -7.23 1.76
N TYR A 238 -10.50 -6.60 1.50
CA TYR A 238 -10.98 -5.41 2.22
C TYR A 238 -11.74 -5.83 3.48
N ARG A 239 -11.06 -6.43 4.46
CA ARG A 239 -11.71 -7.08 5.61
C ARG A 239 -12.60 -6.15 6.44
N LYS A 240 -12.07 -5.03 6.92
CA LYS A 240 -12.77 -4.13 7.86
C LYS A 240 -12.58 -2.64 7.58
N GLY A 241 -11.43 -2.25 7.02
CA GLY A 241 -11.19 -0.88 6.54
C GLY A 241 -11.11 0.18 7.63
N ILE A 242 -10.72 -0.20 8.85
CA ILE A 242 -10.58 0.71 10.00
C ILE A 242 -9.14 0.73 10.52
N ALA A 243 -8.81 1.79 11.25
CA ALA A 243 -7.62 1.91 12.08
C ALA A 243 -7.90 1.42 13.52
N GLY A 244 -6.89 0.88 14.18
CA GLY A 244 -6.95 0.42 15.57
C GLY A 244 -7.67 -0.91 15.77
N ASP A 245 -7.85 -1.70 14.71
CA ASP A 245 -8.56 -2.99 14.81
C ASP A 245 -7.78 -4.02 15.64
N TRP A 246 -6.46 -3.86 15.71
CA TRP A 246 -5.59 -4.65 16.59
C TRP A 246 -6.08 -4.71 18.04
N LYS A 247 -6.75 -3.67 18.55
CA LYS A 247 -7.30 -3.62 19.91
C LYS A 247 -8.34 -4.70 20.19
N ASN A 248 -8.98 -5.23 19.14
CA ASN A 248 -9.97 -6.30 19.26
C ASN A 248 -9.34 -7.70 19.37
N TYR A 249 -8.05 -7.84 19.07
CA TYR A 249 -7.39 -9.15 18.93
C TYR A 249 -6.11 -9.28 19.77
N PHE A 250 -5.46 -8.16 20.10
CA PHE A 250 -4.26 -8.18 20.91
C PHE A 250 -4.62 -8.47 22.37
N THR A 251 -4.13 -9.59 22.89
CA THR A 251 -4.10 -9.92 24.31
C THR A 251 -2.85 -9.34 24.99
N GLU A 252 -2.80 -9.35 26.32
CA GLU A 252 -1.61 -8.96 27.09
C GLU A 252 -0.35 -9.70 26.63
N GLU A 253 -0.48 -10.99 26.31
CA GLU A 253 0.61 -11.81 25.79
C GLU A 253 1.12 -11.32 24.43
N THR A 254 0.21 -11.00 23.51
CA THR A 254 0.60 -10.46 22.20
C THR A 254 1.25 -9.08 22.33
N VAL A 255 0.76 -8.22 23.25
CA VAL A 255 1.36 -6.91 23.52
C VAL A 255 2.77 -7.07 24.07
N LYS A 256 2.96 -7.91 25.08
CA LYS A 256 4.27 -8.22 25.66
C LYS A 256 5.25 -8.74 24.61
N THR A 257 4.79 -9.68 23.79
CA THR A 257 5.58 -10.27 22.70
C THR A 257 5.94 -9.23 21.64
N PHE A 258 4.99 -8.38 21.25
CA PHE A 258 5.20 -7.30 20.30
C PHE A 258 6.25 -6.30 20.80
N LYS A 259 6.12 -5.84 22.06
CA LYS A 259 7.09 -4.93 22.70
C LYS A 259 8.49 -5.56 22.73
N ALA A 260 8.60 -6.84 23.10
CA ALA A 260 9.88 -7.54 23.13
C ALA A 260 10.55 -7.64 21.74
N LYS A 261 9.78 -7.91 20.68
CA LYS A 261 10.31 -8.08 19.31
C LYS A 261 10.62 -6.76 18.62
N THR A 262 9.76 -5.76 18.78
CA THR A 262 9.86 -4.50 18.04
C THR A 262 10.53 -3.37 18.82
N LYS A 263 10.71 -3.55 20.14
CA LYS A 263 11.25 -2.54 21.05
C LYS A 263 10.43 -1.25 20.91
N ARG A 264 11.10 -0.12 20.74
CA ARG A 264 10.50 1.21 20.62
C ARG A 264 9.83 1.53 19.28
N LEU A 265 9.68 0.58 18.35
CA LEU A 265 9.21 0.85 16.99
C LEU A 265 7.93 1.69 16.94
N ILE A 266 6.95 1.40 17.81
CA ILE A 266 5.67 2.11 17.85
C ILE A 266 5.82 3.58 18.25
N ILE A 267 6.73 3.86 19.18
CA ILE A 267 7.07 5.22 19.62
C ILE A 267 7.86 5.93 18.52
N ASP A 268 8.83 5.25 17.93
CA ASP A 268 9.68 5.81 16.88
C ASP A 268 8.85 6.19 15.64
N LEU A 269 7.79 5.44 15.32
CA LEU A 269 6.81 5.75 14.26
C LEU A 269 5.72 6.76 14.68
N SER A 270 5.78 7.24 15.93
CA SER A 270 4.85 8.21 16.53
C SER A 270 3.39 7.72 16.60
N TYR A 271 3.17 6.41 16.78
CA TYR A 271 1.83 5.86 17.05
C TYR A 271 1.49 5.89 18.55
N GLU A 272 2.50 5.89 19.42
CA GLU A 272 2.35 6.05 20.88
C GLU A 272 3.42 7.00 21.42
N LYS A 273 3.21 7.55 22.62
CA LYS A 273 4.13 8.53 23.24
C LYS A 273 5.24 7.87 24.05
N ASP A 274 4.93 6.77 24.71
CA ASP A 274 5.81 6.05 25.63
C ASP A 274 5.38 4.58 25.72
N GLU A 275 6.06 3.77 26.55
CA GLU A 275 5.83 2.32 26.66
C GLU A 275 4.57 1.91 27.45
N ASN A 276 3.76 2.86 27.96
CA ASN A 276 2.56 2.56 28.76
C ASN A 276 1.29 2.27 27.94
N TRP A 277 1.41 2.20 26.61
CA TRP A 277 0.33 1.78 25.72
C TRP A 277 -0.05 0.31 25.86
#